data_AF-A0A537J0T1-F1
#
_entry.id   AF-A0A537J0T1-F1
#
_cell.length_a   1.000
_cell.length_b   1.000
_cell.length_c   1.000
_cell.angle_alpha   90.00
_cell.angle_beta   90.00
_cell.angle_gamma   90.00
#
_symmetry.space_group_name_H-M   'P 1'
#
loop_
_entity.id
_entity.type
_entity.pdbx_description
1 polymer ?
#
loop_
_entity_poly.entity_id
_entity_poly.type
_entity_poly.pdbx_seq_one_letter_code
_entity_poly.pdbx_strand_id
1 'polypeptide(L)'
;MIDVVLVSEPEHIKRIEASGDVDRLHRYDTASLPWWVRLYFSATKFHDEERDLWFLPFESAADPSYKPRLAYLHQKVSTGYTQADVQRVALLLQANADEDVLAYEMVQVVNRRFFGEEIPRSITDEAKHTLQRFGEAVLPWKYIGARRAQKRIMAHCARRLPQDVHVLDVAHNIGEVVQTAARTLRTLKANAGKPVEEILTSHAPTPQVPRIAVKPSTFDGLLASPTRAGETVLIFKIGKAAAKTRDLFFTFGTGRPERACVFMDFFLAFARDVQKALRELPSERNRA
;
A
#
# COMPACT_ATOMS: atom_id res chain seq x y z
N MET A 1 -9.22 26.10 -2.94
CA MET A 1 -10.06 25.21 -3.76
C MET A 1 -9.38 23.85 -3.83
N ILE A 2 -10.12 22.74 -3.75
CA ILE A 2 -9.59 21.38 -3.96
C ILE A 2 -9.96 21.00 -5.39
N ASP A 3 -8.97 20.86 -6.27
CA ASP A 3 -9.17 20.45 -7.66
C ASP A 3 -8.82 18.96 -7.80
N VAL A 4 -9.87 18.11 -7.81
CA VAL A 4 -9.73 16.66 -7.78
C VAL A 4 -10.63 16.02 -8.83
N VAL A 5 -10.05 15.14 -9.64
CA VAL A 5 -10.76 14.32 -10.63
C VAL A 5 -10.78 12.88 -10.17
N LEU A 6 -11.96 12.26 -10.05
CA LEU A 6 -12.08 10.84 -9.71
C LEU A 6 -12.23 10.02 -11.00
N VAL A 7 -11.37 9.02 -11.19
CA VAL A 7 -11.41 8.16 -12.39
C VAL A 7 -11.61 6.71 -11.96
N SER A 8 -12.71 6.09 -12.39
CA SER A 8 -13.03 4.68 -12.07
C SER A 8 -13.05 3.75 -13.27
N GLU A 9 -13.15 4.28 -14.49
CA GLU A 9 -13.18 3.46 -15.70
C GLU A 9 -11.79 2.91 -16.03
N PRO A 10 -11.61 1.57 -16.12
CA PRO A 10 -10.29 0.94 -16.30
C PRO A 10 -9.50 1.49 -17.49
N GLU A 11 -10.16 1.63 -18.64
CA GLU A 11 -9.53 2.13 -19.86
C GLU A 11 -9.14 3.60 -19.75
N HIS A 12 -9.92 4.41 -19.02
CA HIS A 12 -9.54 5.80 -18.75
C HIS A 12 -8.33 5.87 -17.81
N ILE A 13 -8.26 5.03 -16.77
CA ILE A 13 -7.09 4.94 -15.89
C ILE A 13 -5.83 4.58 -16.72
N LYS A 14 -5.91 3.52 -17.54
CA LYS A 14 -4.78 3.08 -18.39
C LYS A 14 -4.35 4.14 -19.40
N ARG A 15 -5.30 4.87 -19.99
CA ARG A 15 -5.03 5.94 -20.95
C ARG A 15 -4.35 7.13 -20.28
N ILE A 16 -4.93 7.62 -19.18
CA ILE A 16 -4.41 8.79 -18.47
C ILE A 16 -3.01 8.50 -17.94
N GLU A 17 -2.78 7.34 -17.30
CA GLU A 17 -1.47 6.95 -16.77
C GLU A 17 -0.37 6.88 -17.86
N ALA A 18 -0.74 6.61 -19.12
CA ALA A 18 0.21 6.51 -20.23
C ALA A 18 0.35 7.78 -21.07
N SER A 19 -0.46 8.81 -20.81
CA SER A 19 -0.44 10.06 -21.59
C SER A 19 0.87 10.85 -21.44
N GLY A 20 1.55 10.70 -20.30
CA GLY A 20 2.63 11.61 -19.90
C GLY A 20 2.13 12.99 -19.43
N ASP A 21 0.82 13.19 -19.33
CA ASP A 21 0.19 14.43 -18.87
C ASP A 21 -0.01 14.44 -17.36
N VAL A 22 0.17 13.28 -16.73
CA VAL A 22 0.17 13.10 -15.27
C VAL A 22 1.44 12.40 -14.83
N ASP A 23 1.83 12.63 -13.59
CA ASP A 23 2.87 11.88 -12.91
C ASP A 23 2.45 11.61 -11.46
N ARG A 24 3.30 10.96 -10.69
CA ARG A 24 3.15 10.77 -9.27
C ARG A 24 3.31 12.09 -8.52
N LEU A 25 2.79 12.14 -7.30
CA LEU A 25 2.68 13.38 -6.52
C LEU A 25 4.02 14.10 -6.40
N HIS A 26 5.07 13.39 -6.00
CA HIS A 26 6.40 13.95 -5.77
C HIS A 26 7.21 14.09 -7.08
N ARG A 27 6.52 14.43 -8.18
CA ARG A 27 7.13 15.07 -9.36
C ARG A 27 7.39 16.55 -9.11
N TYR A 28 6.60 17.13 -8.23
CA TYR A 28 6.73 18.50 -7.74
C TYR A 28 7.29 18.46 -6.32
N ASP A 29 8.11 19.45 -5.96
CA ASP A 29 8.59 19.63 -4.60
C ASP A 29 7.40 19.70 -3.63
N THR A 30 7.52 19.05 -2.48
CA THR A 30 6.44 18.96 -1.49
C THR A 30 5.81 20.33 -1.19
N ALA A 31 6.62 21.37 -1.03
CA ALA A 31 6.16 22.73 -0.72
C ALA A 31 5.21 23.32 -1.78
N SER A 32 5.36 22.90 -3.03
CA SER A 32 4.54 23.35 -4.16
C SER A 32 3.26 22.53 -4.36
N LEU A 33 3.12 21.38 -3.67
CA LEU A 33 1.92 20.57 -3.74
C LEU A 33 0.70 21.31 -3.15
N PRO A 34 -0.52 21.00 -3.63
CA PRO A 34 -1.74 21.55 -3.08
C PRO A 34 -1.78 21.38 -1.56
N TRP A 35 -2.21 22.42 -0.84
CA TRP A 35 -2.17 22.45 0.63
C TRP A 35 -2.83 21.22 1.28
N TRP A 36 -3.90 20.70 0.68
CA TRP A 36 -4.63 19.54 1.19
C TRP A 36 -3.87 18.23 0.98
N VAL A 37 -3.05 18.14 -0.08
CA VAL A 37 -2.16 17.00 -0.32
C VAL A 37 -1.10 17.00 0.77
N ARG A 38 -0.42 18.14 0.98
CA ARG A 38 0.57 18.30 2.06
C ARG A 38 -0.02 17.93 3.42
N LEU A 39 -1.16 18.54 3.77
CA LEU A 39 -1.85 18.29 5.04
C LEU A 39 -2.18 16.81 5.21
N TYR A 40 -2.79 16.16 4.23
CA TYR A 40 -3.19 14.77 4.37
C TYR A 40 -1.99 13.83 4.47
N PHE A 41 -1.04 13.95 3.53
CA PHE A 41 0.05 12.97 3.41
C PHE A 41 1.04 13.04 4.57
N SER A 42 1.27 14.20 5.18
CA SER A 42 2.18 14.36 6.34
C SER A 42 1.75 13.58 7.59
N ALA A 43 0.52 13.06 7.64
CA ALA A 43 0.02 12.22 8.72
C ALA A 43 -0.24 10.76 8.28
N THR A 44 0.20 10.37 7.08
CA THR A 44 0.05 9.03 6.53
C THR A 44 1.37 8.29 6.53
N LYS A 45 1.33 6.98 6.26
CA LYS A 45 2.50 6.13 6.03
C LYS A 45 3.24 6.37 4.70
N PHE A 46 2.88 7.42 3.95
CA PHE A 46 3.33 7.63 2.58
C PHE A 46 4.26 8.83 2.40
N HIS A 47 4.38 9.68 3.41
CA HIS A 47 5.26 10.85 3.43
C HIS A 47 5.88 11.02 4.81
N ASP A 48 7.16 11.34 4.85
CA ASP A 48 7.87 11.75 6.06
C ASP A 48 8.22 13.22 5.98
N GLU A 49 7.38 14.06 6.58
CA GLU A 49 7.50 15.52 6.53
C GLU A 49 8.82 16.03 7.12
N GLU A 50 9.39 15.36 8.13
CA GLU A 50 10.63 15.81 8.80
C GLU A 50 11.86 15.69 7.88
N ARG A 51 11.87 14.68 7.02
CA ARG A 51 12.98 14.37 6.10
C ARG A 51 12.63 14.65 4.63
N ASP A 52 11.40 15.09 4.38
CA ASP A 52 10.75 15.23 3.09
C ASP A 52 10.90 14.00 2.17
N LEU A 53 10.70 12.82 2.72
CA LEU A 53 10.79 11.56 1.96
C LEU A 53 9.40 11.13 1.49
N TRP A 54 9.31 10.57 0.28
CA TRP A 54 8.06 10.02 -0.26
C TRP A 54 8.16 8.52 -0.53
N PHE A 55 7.06 7.81 -0.30
CA PHE A 55 6.98 6.39 -0.60
C PHE A 55 7.14 6.18 -2.12
N LEU A 56 7.92 5.17 -2.52
CA LEU A 56 8.36 4.97 -3.91
C LEU A 56 7.25 5.12 -4.98
N PRO A 57 6.04 4.54 -4.84
CA PRO A 57 4.92 4.76 -5.79
C PRO A 57 4.40 6.19 -5.92
N PHE A 58 4.81 7.12 -5.04
CA PHE A 58 4.53 8.55 -5.12
C PHE A 58 5.68 9.40 -5.66
N GLU A 59 6.86 8.82 -5.85
CA GLU A 59 7.98 9.52 -6.48
C GLU A 59 8.01 9.34 -7.98
N SER A 60 8.32 10.41 -8.71
CA SER A 60 8.44 10.34 -10.17
C SER A 60 9.39 9.22 -10.59
N ALA A 61 9.03 8.47 -11.62
CA ALA A 61 9.92 7.45 -12.17
C ALA A 61 11.17 8.05 -12.85
N ALA A 62 11.19 9.37 -13.06
CA ALA A 62 12.34 10.12 -13.54
C ALA A 62 13.34 10.47 -12.43
N ASP A 63 12.99 10.27 -11.15
CA ASP A 63 13.91 10.52 -10.04
C ASP A 63 15.12 9.58 -10.11
N PRO A 64 16.37 10.08 -9.99
CA PRO A 64 17.57 9.23 -10.06
C PRO A 64 17.63 8.12 -9.00
N SER A 65 17.00 8.33 -7.84
CA SER A 65 16.93 7.35 -6.75
C SER A 65 15.88 6.26 -6.98
N TYR A 66 14.95 6.46 -7.92
CA TYR A 66 13.80 5.58 -8.13
C TYR A 66 14.22 4.14 -8.48
N LYS A 67 15.08 3.98 -9.49
CA LYS A 67 15.52 2.66 -9.96
C LYS A 67 16.35 1.91 -8.89
N PRO A 68 17.35 2.52 -8.24
CA PRO A 68 18.06 1.89 -7.13
C PRO A 68 17.14 1.43 -6.00
N ARG A 69 16.18 2.27 -5.58
CA ARG A 69 15.22 1.91 -4.52
C ARG A 69 14.32 0.76 -4.94
N LEU A 70 13.81 0.78 -6.17
CA LEU A 70 13.00 -0.31 -6.72
C LEU A 70 13.79 -1.63 -6.74
N ALA A 71 15.04 -1.61 -7.20
CA ALA A 71 15.91 -2.78 -7.23
C ALA A 71 16.17 -3.34 -5.82
N TYR A 72 16.42 -2.47 -4.84
CA TYR A 72 16.56 -2.87 -3.44
C TYR A 72 15.29 -3.56 -2.92
N LEU A 73 14.10 -3.01 -3.20
CA LEU A 73 12.84 -3.65 -2.79
C LEU A 73 12.66 -5.01 -3.47
N HIS A 74 12.96 -5.16 -4.76
CA HIS A 74 12.91 -6.45 -5.45
C HIS A 74 13.85 -7.48 -4.81
N GLN A 75 15.10 -7.08 -4.52
CA GLN A 75 16.07 -7.94 -3.84
C GLN A 75 15.58 -8.38 -2.47
N LYS A 76 14.95 -7.49 -1.70
CA LYS A 76 14.40 -7.85 -0.39
C LYS A 76 13.19 -8.75 -0.55
N VAL A 77 12.30 -8.49 -1.50
CA VAL A 77 11.12 -9.33 -1.73
C VAL A 77 11.50 -10.75 -2.17
N SER A 78 12.60 -10.92 -2.91
CA SER A 78 13.05 -12.25 -3.37
C SER A 78 13.54 -13.18 -2.25
N THR A 79 13.73 -12.69 -1.02
CA THR A 79 14.01 -13.60 0.12
C THR A 79 12.81 -14.45 0.51
N GLY A 80 11.61 -14.08 0.06
CA GLY A 80 10.39 -14.85 0.26
C GLY A 80 9.91 -14.90 1.72
N TYR A 81 9.09 -15.91 2.00
CA TYR A 81 8.59 -16.29 3.33
C TYR A 81 8.89 -17.78 3.55
N THR A 82 8.81 -18.23 4.80
CA THR A 82 9.04 -19.64 5.16
C THR A 82 7.73 -20.41 5.30
N GLN A 83 7.80 -21.75 5.27
CA GLN A 83 6.63 -22.58 5.57
C GLN A 83 6.15 -22.39 7.02
N ALA A 84 7.05 -22.06 7.94
CA ALA A 84 6.68 -21.74 9.33
C ALA A 84 5.81 -20.47 9.40
N ASP A 85 6.11 -19.46 8.59
CA ASP A 85 5.30 -18.24 8.49
C ASP A 85 3.87 -18.56 8.01
N VAL A 86 3.77 -19.36 6.95
CA VAL A 86 2.49 -19.81 6.38
C VAL A 86 1.66 -20.55 7.43
N GLN A 87 2.26 -21.54 8.08
CA GLN A 87 1.58 -22.36 9.10
C GLN A 87 1.12 -21.52 10.28
N ARG A 88 1.97 -20.59 10.74
CA ARG A 88 1.63 -19.70 11.85
C ARG A 88 0.43 -18.83 11.53
N VAL A 89 0.42 -18.20 10.35
CA VAL A 89 -0.70 -17.37 9.90
C VAL A 89 -1.97 -18.20 9.68
N ALA A 90 -1.87 -19.39 9.11
CA ALA A 90 -3.01 -20.29 8.92
C ALA A 90 -3.62 -20.73 10.27
N LEU A 91 -2.79 -21.06 11.27
CA LEU A 91 -3.25 -21.42 12.61
C LEU A 91 -3.94 -20.25 13.32
N LEU A 92 -3.38 -19.04 13.24
CA LEU A 92 -3.99 -17.83 13.81
C LEU A 92 -5.33 -17.51 13.15
N LEU A 93 -5.40 -17.65 11.82
CA LEU A 93 -6.64 -17.53 11.08
C LEU A 93 -7.64 -18.58 11.51
N GLN A 94 -7.26 -19.86 11.62
CA GLN A 94 -8.14 -20.95 12.05
C GLN A 94 -8.73 -20.65 13.42
N ALA A 95 -7.88 -20.32 14.39
CA ALA A 95 -8.26 -19.99 15.78
C ALA A 95 -9.01 -18.66 15.95
N ASN A 96 -9.33 -17.95 14.85
CA ASN A 96 -9.98 -16.64 14.86
C ASN A 96 -9.25 -15.61 15.75
N ALA A 97 -7.92 -15.62 15.73
CA ALA A 97 -7.10 -14.70 16.52
C ALA A 97 -7.46 -13.22 16.24
N ASP A 98 -7.23 -12.38 17.25
CA ASP A 98 -7.45 -10.94 17.16
C ASP A 98 -6.68 -10.31 15.99
N GLU A 99 -7.25 -9.23 15.42
CA GLU A 99 -6.63 -8.53 14.28
C GLU A 99 -5.22 -8.08 14.61
N ASP A 100 -5.02 -7.65 15.85
CA ASP A 100 -3.75 -7.15 16.36
C ASP A 100 -2.67 -8.23 16.48
N VAL A 101 -3.07 -9.48 16.70
CA VAL A 101 -2.14 -10.62 16.71
C VAL A 101 -1.78 -11.00 15.28
N LEU A 102 -2.78 -11.08 14.40
CA LEU A 102 -2.57 -11.42 13.00
C LEU A 102 -1.75 -10.36 12.26
N ALA A 103 -2.04 -9.07 12.50
CA ALA A 103 -1.31 -7.94 11.94
C ALA A 103 0.16 -7.95 12.37
N TYR A 104 0.43 -8.20 13.65
CA TYR A 104 1.78 -8.30 14.17
C TYR A 104 2.60 -9.40 13.49
N GLU A 105 2.03 -10.60 13.38
CA GLU A 105 2.71 -11.72 12.75
C GLU A 105 2.96 -11.45 11.27
N MET A 106 2.00 -10.84 10.58
CA MET A 106 2.20 -10.41 9.19
C MET A 106 3.30 -9.36 9.03
N VAL A 107 3.46 -8.43 10.00
CA VAL A 107 4.61 -7.51 9.99
C VAL A 107 5.91 -8.29 10.08
N GLN A 108 5.99 -9.38 10.85
CA GLN A 108 7.21 -10.18 10.89
C GLN A 108 7.49 -10.87 9.55
N VAL A 109 6.45 -11.47 8.94
CA VAL A 109 6.56 -12.12 7.62
C VAL A 109 7.09 -11.15 6.57
N VAL A 110 6.59 -9.91 6.55
CA VAL A 110 6.93 -8.91 5.52
C VAL A 110 8.18 -8.13 5.86
N ASN A 111 8.34 -7.66 7.10
CA ASN A 111 9.34 -6.66 7.43
C ASN A 111 10.66 -7.22 7.97
N ARG A 112 10.68 -8.42 8.56
CA ARG A 112 11.92 -9.00 9.13
C ARG A 112 13.07 -9.03 8.11
N ARG A 113 12.79 -9.22 6.83
CA ARG A 113 13.78 -9.18 5.73
C ARG A 113 14.57 -7.88 5.60
N PHE A 114 14.00 -6.75 6.06
CA PHE A 114 14.65 -5.44 6.02
C PHE A 114 15.54 -5.20 7.24
N PHE A 115 15.14 -5.72 8.41
CA PHE A 115 15.82 -5.47 9.68
C PHE A 115 16.78 -6.60 10.08
N GLY A 116 16.56 -7.83 9.61
CA GLY A 116 17.25 -9.04 10.09
C GLY A 116 16.79 -9.52 11.48
N GLU A 117 15.89 -8.79 12.12
CA GLU A 117 15.39 -9.04 13.47
C GLU A 117 13.87 -8.83 13.53
N GLU A 118 13.27 -9.21 14.66
CA GLU A 118 11.84 -9.00 14.92
C GLU A 118 11.51 -7.52 15.11
N ILE A 119 10.43 -7.07 14.47
CA ILE A 119 9.94 -5.70 14.59
C ILE A 119 9.15 -5.61 15.90
N PRO A 120 9.47 -4.69 16.83
CA PRO A 120 8.80 -4.63 18.12
C PRO A 120 7.29 -4.43 17.99
N ARG A 121 6.53 -5.10 18.87
CA ARG A 121 5.06 -4.96 18.94
C ARG A 121 4.62 -3.50 19.10
N SER A 122 5.34 -2.71 19.90
CA SER A 122 5.06 -1.27 20.05
C SER A 122 5.09 -0.52 18.72
N ILE A 123 5.97 -0.86 17.78
CA ILE A 123 6.02 -0.22 16.45
C ILE A 123 4.86 -0.66 15.57
N THR A 124 4.46 -1.92 15.67
CA THR A 124 3.27 -2.45 14.97
C THR A 124 2.00 -1.78 15.50
N ASP A 125 1.90 -1.56 16.80
CA ASP A 125 0.75 -0.91 17.41
C ASP A 125 0.64 0.57 16.99
N GLU A 126 1.77 1.29 16.94
CA GLU A 126 1.80 2.67 16.42
C GLU A 126 1.29 2.75 14.97
N ALA A 127 1.61 1.77 14.12
CA ALA A 127 1.20 1.77 12.71
C ALA A 127 -0.33 1.82 12.51
N LYS A 128 -1.11 1.31 13.46
CA LYS A 128 -2.58 1.39 13.47
C LYS A 128 -3.10 2.83 13.50
N HIS A 129 -2.33 3.73 14.10
CA HIS A 129 -2.74 5.10 14.36
C HIS A 129 -2.38 6.07 13.24
N THR A 130 -1.66 5.63 12.19
CA THR A 130 -1.43 6.45 10.99
C THR A 130 -2.72 6.64 10.18
N LEU A 131 -2.87 7.77 9.48
CA LEU A 131 -4.09 8.02 8.70
C LEU A 131 -4.18 7.12 7.47
N GLN A 132 -5.41 6.69 7.17
CA GLN A 132 -5.75 5.95 5.96
C GLN A 132 -6.62 6.74 5.00
N ARG A 133 -7.48 7.62 5.51
CA ARG A 133 -8.49 8.32 4.70
C ARG A 133 -8.42 9.82 4.92
N PHE A 134 -8.65 10.59 3.86
CA PHE A 134 -8.63 12.06 3.92
C PHE A 134 -9.57 12.62 5.00
N GLY A 135 -10.77 12.05 5.15
CA GLY A 135 -11.73 12.50 6.17
C GLY A 135 -11.24 12.35 7.62
N GLU A 136 -10.26 11.48 7.89
CA GLU A 136 -9.67 11.33 9.21
C GLU A 136 -8.74 12.51 9.55
N ALA A 137 -8.15 13.16 8.54
CA ALA A 137 -7.28 14.32 8.72
C ALA A 137 -8.03 15.57 9.20
N VAL A 138 -9.36 15.61 9.04
CA VAL A 138 -10.20 16.73 9.48
C VAL A 138 -10.36 16.74 11.01
N LEU A 139 -10.17 15.60 11.69
CA LEU A 139 -10.28 15.49 13.14
C LEU A 139 -8.92 15.79 13.81
N PRO A 140 -8.77 16.93 14.53
CA PRO A 140 -7.46 17.39 14.99
C PRO A 140 -6.72 16.38 15.87
N TRP A 141 -7.42 15.69 16.77
CA TRP A 141 -6.81 14.69 17.65
C TRP A 141 -6.33 13.45 16.90
N LYS A 142 -7.09 12.97 15.88
CA LYS A 142 -6.65 11.86 15.02
C LYS A 142 -5.44 12.26 14.20
N TYR A 143 -5.45 13.46 13.63
CA TYR A 143 -4.36 14.01 12.85
C TYR A 143 -3.05 14.11 13.67
N ILE A 144 -3.13 14.72 14.87
CA ILE A 144 -1.97 14.85 15.77
C ILE A 144 -1.46 13.48 16.23
N GLY A 145 -2.37 12.57 16.59
CA GLY A 145 -2.02 11.20 16.96
C GLY A 145 -1.29 10.47 15.83
N ALA A 146 -1.80 10.58 14.61
CA ALA A 146 -1.21 9.96 13.43
C ALA A 146 0.18 10.49 13.10
N ARG A 147 0.41 11.81 13.20
CA ARG A 147 1.76 12.39 13.02
C ARG A 147 2.75 11.86 14.07
N ARG A 148 2.32 11.72 15.33
CA ARG A 148 3.18 11.16 16.39
C ARG A 148 3.50 9.69 16.13
N ALA A 149 2.52 8.90 15.72
CA ALA A 149 2.69 7.50 15.38
C ALA A 149 3.64 7.31 14.19
N GLN A 150 3.42 8.05 13.10
CA GLN A 150 4.31 8.08 11.94
C GLN A 150 5.74 8.41 12.37
N LYS A 151 5.94 9.45 13.19
CA LYS A 151 7.27 9.85 13.65
C LYS A 151 7.98 8.74 14.43
N ARG A 152 7.25 8.00 15.28
CA ARG A 152 7.79 6.87 16.05
C ARG A 152 8.25 5.74 15.13
N ILE A 153 7.46 5.39 14.12
CA ILE A 153 7.79 4.35 13.14
C ILE A 153 9.01 4.77 12.30
N MET A 154 9.02 6.00 11.79
CA MET A 154 10.15 6.53 11.02
C MET A 154 11.43 6.57 11.84
N ALA A 155 11.35 7.01 13.10
CA ALA A 155 12.51 7.05 13.99
C ALA A 155 13.03 5.64 14.34
N HIS A 156 12.15 4.64 14.45
CA HIS A 156 12.57 3.24 14.58
C HIS A 156 13.31 2.76 13.32
N CYS A 157 12.73 2.98 12.15
CA CYS A 157 13.32 2.59 10.87
C CYS A 157 14.70 3.25 10.67
N ALA A 158 14.80 4.57 10.89
CA ALA A 158 16.05 5.31 10.73
C ALA A 158 17.18 4.89 11.68
N ARG A 159 16.85 4.35 12.86
CA ARG A 159 17.86 3.87 13.82
C ARG A 159 18.36 2.45 13.53
N ARG A 160 17.58 1.63 12.82
CA ARG A 160 17.82 0.18 12.69
C ARG A 160 18.15 -0.26 11.27
N LEU A 161 17.75 0.52 10.27
CA LEU A 161 18.07 0.23 8.88
C LEU A 161 19.47 0.75 8.52
N PRO A 162 20.16 0.11 7.56
CA PRO A 162 21.37 0.67 6.96
C PRO A 162 21.15 2.09 6.41
N GLN A 163 22.18 2.92 6.42
CA GLN A 163 22.09 4.35 6.06
C GLN A 163 21.71 4.60 4.60
N ASP A 164 22.01 3.66 3.71
CA ASP A 164 21.70 3.69 2.28
C ASP A 164 20.28 3.21 1.95
N VAL A 165 19.52 2.76 2.96
CA VAL A 165 18.13 2.32 2.79
C VAL A 165 17.17 3.48 2.93
N HIS A 166 16.27 3.62 1.96
CA HIS A 166 15.20 4.61 2.01
C HIS A 166 14.14 4.21 3.06
N VAL A 167 14.28 4.79 4.26
CA VAL A 167 13.53 4.42 5.48
C VAL A 167 12.01 4.41 5.30
N LEU A 168 11.47 5.31 4.47
CA LEU A 168 10.02 5.43 4.29
C LEU A 168 9.42 4.25 3.53
N ASP A 169 10.17 3.62 2.63
CA ASP A 169 9.65 2.45 1.90
C ASP A 169 9.44 1.26 2.85
N VAL A 170 10.33 1.12 3.84
CA VAL A 170 10.21 0.08 4.87
C VAL A 170 9.13 0.43 5.90
N ALA A 171 9.06 1.70 6.34
CA ALA A 171 8.04 2.17 7.25
C ALA A 171 6.62 2.04 6.66
N HIS A 172 6.47 2.35 5.37
CA HIS A 172 5.24 2.15 4.62
C HIS A 172 4.77 0.70 4.73
N ASN A 173 5.67 -0.27 4.51
CA ASN A 173 5.32 -1.70 4.57
C ASN A 173 4.74 -2.09 5.96
N ILE A 174 5.32 -1.59 7.06
CA ILE A 174 4.77 -1.83 8.41
C ILE A 174 3.33 -1.28 8.47
N GLY A 175 3.14 -0.03 8.06
CA GLY A 175 1.84 0.63 8.03
C GLY A 175 0.81 -0.08 7.16
N GLU A 176 1.18 -0.47 5.94
CA GLU A 176 0.30 -1.15 4.99
C GLU A 176 -0.12 -2.51 5.52
N VAL A 177 0.83 -3.31 6.02
CA VAL A 177 0.54 -4.65 6.54
C VAL A 177 -0.39 -4.57 7.74
N VAL A 178 -0.11 -3.71 8.72
CA VAL A 178 -0.96 -3.57 9.91
C VAL A 178 -2.39 -3.17 9.55
N GLN A 179 -2.53 -2.28 8.57
CA GLN A 179 -3.83 -1.70 8.22
C GLN A 179 -4.66 -2.54 7.25
N THR A 180 -4.05 -3.43 6.47
CA THR A 180 -4.73 -4.14 5.39
C THR A 180 -4.64 -5.67 5.48
N ALA A 181 -3.57 -6.22 6.03
CA ALA A 181 -3.29 -7.66 5.93
C ALA A 181 -4.30 -8.49 6.72
N ALA A 182 -4.62 -8.12 7.96
CA ALA A 182 -5.54 -8.88 8.80
C ALA A 182 -6.92 -9.03 8.14
N ARG A 183 -7.49 -7.93 7.63
CA ARG A 183 -8.76 -7.96 6.90
C ARG A 183 -8.66 -8.79 5.62
N THR A 184 -7.61 -8.60 4.83
CA THR A 184 -7.40 -9.34 3.57
C THR A 184 -7.31 -10.85 3.81
N LEU A 185 -6.57 -11.27 4.84
CA LEU A 185 -6.41 -12.67 5.22
C LEU A 185 -7.70 -13.28 5.79
N ARG A 186 -8.50 -12.51 6.53
CA ARG A 186 -9.83 -12.96 6.97
C ARG A 186 -10.79 -13.13 5.79
N THR A 187 -10.75 -12.21 4.83
CA THR A 187 -11.51 -12.36 3.58
C THR A 187 -11.05 -13.59 2.80
N LEU A 188 -9.75 -13.87 2.76
CA LEU A 188 -9.18 -15.09 2.18
C LEU A 188 -9.72 -16.35 2.88
N LYS A 189 -9.68 -16.40 4.22
CA LYS A 189 -10.24 -17.51 5.03
C LYS A 189 -11.72 -17.73 4.72
N ALA A 190 -12.53 -16.66 4.75
CA ALA A 190 -13.96 -16.72 4.50
C ALA A 190 -14.32 -17.19 3.07
N ASN A 191 -13.37 -17.08 2.13
CA ASN A 191 -13.53 -17.48 0.74
C ASN A 191 -12.54 -18.57 0.34
N ALA A 192 -12.12 -19.43 1.28
CA ALA A 192 -11.07 -20.42 1.06
C ALA A 192 -11.37 -21.41 -0.09
N GLY A 193 -12.61 -21.51 -0.59
CA GLY A 193 -12.96 -22.32 -1.76
C GLY A 193 -12.75 -21.65 -3.13
N LYS A 194 -12.44 -20.35 -3.18
CA LYS A 194 -12.27 -19.59 -4.43
C LYS A 194 -10.78 -19.39 -4.79
N PRO A 195 -10.43 -19.17 -6.07
CA PRO A 195 -9.09 -18.74 -6.44
C PRO A 195 -8.68 -17.44 -5.75
N VAL A 196 -7.42 -17.33 -5.34
CA VAL A 196 -6.88 -16.14 -4.64
C VAL A 196 -7.06 -14.88 -5.49
N GLU A 197 -6.89 -14.99 -6.80
CA GLU A 197 -7.00 -13.90 -7.76
C GLU A 197 -8.42 -13.35 -7.81
N GLU A 198 -9.43 -14.23 -7.76
CA GLU A 198 -10.84 -13.81 -7.70
C GLU A 198 -11.11 -13.04 -6.41
N ILE A 199 -10.57 -13.52 -5.27
CA ILE A 199 -10.75 -12.89 -3.97
C ILE A 199 -10.11 -11.50 -3.95
N LEU A 200 -8.84 -11.40 -4.36
CA LEU A 200 -8.07 -10.15 -4.32
C LEU A 200 -8.51 -9.12 -5.37
N THR A 201 -9.09 -9.55 -6.48
CA THR A 201 -9.70 -8.62 -7.45
C THR A 201 -11.07 -8.14 -6.98
N SER A 202 -11.84 -8.97 -6.26
CA SER A 202 -13.12 -8.56 -5.65
C SER A 202 -12.95 -7.67 -4.42
N HIS A 203 -11.86 -7.86 -3.67
CA HIS A 203 -11.59 -7.22 -2.38
C HIS A 203 -10.18 -6.62 -2.39
N ALA A 204 -9.90 -5.75 -3.36
CA ALA A 204 -8.58 -5.17 -3.52
C ALA A 204 -8.13 -4.42 -2.25
N PRO A 205 -6.93 -4.73 -1.70
CA PRO A 205 -6.43 -4.09 -0.47
C PRO A 205 -6.13 -2.61 -0.69
N THR A 206 -5.68 -2.24 -1.90
CA THR A 206 -5.42 -0.85 -2.28
C THR A 206 -6.60 -0.30 -3.10
N PRO A 207 -7.45 0.57 -2.54
CA PRO A 207 -8.67 1.00 -3.22
C PRO A 207 -8.42 2.09 -4.27
N GLN A 208 -7.39 2.92 -4.08
CA GLN A 208 -7.12 4.08 -4.92
C GLN A 208 -5.66 4.50 -4.92
N VAL A 209 -5.24 5.15 -6.01
CA VAL A 209 -3.91 5.78 -6.12
C VAL A 209 -4.03 7.18 -6.74
N PRO A 210 -3.37 8.21 -6.17
CA PRO A 210 -3.32 9.54 -6.76
C PRO A 210 -2.24 9.70 -7.83
N ARG A 211 -2.50 10.65 -8.74
CA ARG A 211 -1.57 11.26 -9.70
C ARG A 211 -1.80 12.76 -9.73
N ILE A 212 -0.80 13.53 -10.14
CA ILE A 212 -0.89 14.98 -10.31
C ILE A 212 -0.67 15.33 -11.77
N ALA A 213 -1.44 16.30 -12.28
CA ALA A 213 -1.24 16.81 -13.63
C ALA A 213 0.12 17.50 -13.75
N VAL A 214 0.86 17.22 -14.82
CA VAL A 214 2.16 17.86 -15.12
C VAL A 214 2.09 18.88 -16.26
N LYS A 215 1.02 18.84 -17.05
CA LYS A 215 0.68 19.83 -18.07
C LYS A 215 -0.84 19.85 -18.27
N PRO A 216 -1.40 20.92 -18.88
CA PRO A 216 -2.82 20.98 -19.20
C PRO A 216 -3.24 19.89 -20.16
N SER A 217 -4.32 19.16 -19.83
CA SER A 217 -4.88 18.10 -20.67
C SER A 217 -6.37 17.90 -20.41
N THR A 218 -7.13 17.60 -21.46
CA THR A 218 -8.50 17.09 -21.35
C THR A 218 -8.57 15.57 -21.48
N PHE A 219 -7.41 14.90 -21.67
CA PHE A 219 -7.28 13.49 -21.95
C PHE A 219 -8.19 13.03 -23.10
N ASP A 220 -8.06 13.67 -24.26
CA ASP A 220 -8.88 13.43 -25.45
C ASP A 220 -10.38 13.66 -25.20
N GLY A 221 -10.72 14.74 -24.49
CA GLY A 221 -12.10 15.14 -24.23
C GLY A 221 -12.79 14.41 -23.09
N LEU A 222 -12.07 13.61 -22.30
CA LEU A 222 -12.61 13.02 -21.06
C LEU A 222 -12.98 14.06 -20.01
N LEU A 223 -12.32 15.23 -20.03
CA LEU A 223 -12.63 16.37 -19.17
C LEU A 223 -13.18 17.52 -20.01
N ALA A 224 -14.21 18.19 -19.48
CA ALA A 224 -14.80 19.38 -20.10
C ALA A 224 -13.84 20.60 -20.10
N SER A 225 -12.92 20.65 -19.14
CA SER A 225 -11.89 21.67 -19.00
C SER A 225 -10.52 21.01 -18.80
N PRO A 226 -9.43 21.61 -19.29
CA PRO A 226 -8.10 21.04 -19.11
C PRO A 226 -7.68 21.04 -17.63
N THR A 227 -6.88 20.05 -17.25
CA THR A 227 -6.18 20.03 -15.96
C THR A 227 -5.24 21.22 -15.79
N ARG A 228 -4.88 21.51 -14.53
CA ARG A 228 -3.90 22.51 -14.13
C ARG A 228 -2.66 21.82 -13.56
N ALA A 229 -1.52 22.07 -14.18
CA ALA A 229 -0.24 21.49 -13.76
C ALA A 229 0.08 21.83 -12.30
N GLY A 230 0.50 20.84 -11.51
CA GLY A 230 0.81 21.01 -10.08
C GLY A 230 -0.39 21.26 -9.16
N GLU A 231 -1.61 21.36 -9.71
CA GLU A 231 -2.82 21.67 -8.94
C GLU A 231 -3.87 20.56 -9.01
N THR A 232 -4.20 20.09 -10.21
CA THR A 232 -5.22 19.05 -10.40
C THR A 232 -4.67 17.69 -9.99
N VAL A 233 -5.30 17.05 -8.99
CA VAL A 233 -4.98 15.70 -8.56
C VAL A 233 -6.03 14.72 -9.08
N LEU A 234 -5.58 13.70 -9.78
CA LEU A 234 -6.42 12.60 -10.25
C LEU A 234 -6.37 11.45 -9.24
N ILE A 235 -7.52 10.96 -8.82
CA ILE A 235 -7.64 9.80 -7.93
C ILE A 235 -8.18 8.62 -8.72
N PHE A 236 -7.30 7.68 -9.05
CA PHE A 236 -7.68 6.45 -9.75
C PHE A 236 -8.28 5.47 -8.76
N LYS A 237 -9.51 5.02 -9.01
CA LYS A 237 -10.24 4.05 -8.18
C LYS A 237 -9.87 2.62 -8.60
N ILE A 238 -8.60 2.26 -8.42
CA ILE A 238 -8.03 1.01 -8.91
C ILE A 238 -8.72 -0.24 -8.34
N GLY A 239 -9.21 -0.20 -7.09
CA GLY A 239 -9.97 -1.32 -6.53
C GLY A 239 -11.30 -1.57 -7.24
N LYS A 240 -11.97 -0.51 -7.71
CA LYS A 240 -13.18 -0.65 -8.54
C LYS A 240 -12.83 -1.21 -9.92
N ALA A 241 -11.71 -0.76 -10.50
CA ALA A 241 -11.23 -1.27 -11.78
C ALA A 241 -10.84 -2.76 -11.70
N ALA A 242 -10.19 -3.19 -10.62
CA ALA A 242 -9.85 -4.59 -10.35
C ALA A 242 -11.11 -5.46 -10.26
N ALA A 243 -12.12 -5.02 -9.50
CA ALA A 243 -13.38 -5.76 -9.37
C ALA A 243 -14.13 -5.89 -10.70
N LYS A 244 -14.10 -4.83 -11.54
CA LYS A 244 -14.75 -4.81 -12.86
C LYS A 244 -14.05 -5.71 -13.88
N THR A 245 -12.72 -5.73 -13.89
CA THR A 245 -11.92 -6.38 -14.94
C THR A 245 -11.38 -7.75 -14.56
N ARG A 246 -11.34 -8.08 -13.26
CA ARG A 246 -10.62 -9.25 -12.72
C ARG A 246 -9.11 -9.23 -13.02
N ASP A 247 -8.56 -8.05 -13.30
CA ASP A 247 -7.13 -7.85 -13.59
C ASP A 247 -6.37 -7.54 -12.30
N LEU A 248 -5.43 -8.44 -11.93
CA LEU A 248 -4.57 -8.30 -10.76
C LEU A 248 -3.68 -7.05 -10.81
N PHE A 249 -3.35 -6.54 -12.00
CA PHE A 249 -2.55 -5.32 -12.10
C PHE A 249 -3.31 -4.07 -11.63
N PHE A 250 -4.64 -4.12 -11.51
CA PHE A 250 -5.41 -3.08 -10.82
C PHE A 250 -5.49 -3.31 -9.31
N THR A 251 -5.31 -4.54 -8.83
CA THR A 251 -5.20 -4.82 -7.38
C THR A 251 -3.91 -4.25 -6.81
N PHE A 252 -2.83 -4.30 -7.59
CA PHE A 252 -1.48 -3.92 -7.17
C PHE A 252 -0.93 -2.67 -7.88
N GLY A 253 -1.75 -1.96 -8.65
CA GLY A 253 -1.28 -0.84 -9.46
C GLY A 253 -2.37 -0.22 -10.33
N THR A 254 -1.98 0.30 -11.48
CA THR A 254 -2.86 1.03 -12.41
C THR A 254 -3.27 0.19 -13.63
N GLY A 255 -3.24 -1.14 -13.51
CA GLY A 255 -3.64 -2.07 -14.58
C GLY A 255 -2.54 -2.32 -15.62
N ARG A 256 -1.28 -1.98 -15.31
CA ARG A 256 -0.12 -2.20 -16.16
C ARG A 256 1.02 -2.86 -15.38
N PRO A 257 1.75 -3.83 -15.96
CA PRO A 257 2.83 -4.54 -15.26
C PRO A 257 3.95 -3.62 -14.76
N GLU A 258 4.30 -2.59 -15.52
CA GLU A 258 5.41 -1.67 -15.20
C GLU A 258 5.11 -0.78 -13.99
N ARG A 259 3.85 -0.77 -13.53
CA ARG A 259 3.36 0.02 -12.39
C ARG A 259 2.86 -0.86 -11.23
N ALA A 260 3.04 -2.17 -11.33
CA ALA A 260 2.64 -3.09 -10.28
C ALA A 260 3.50 -2.92 -9.03
N CYS A 261 2.89 -3.11 -7.87
CA CYS A 261 3.59 -3.17 -6.59
C CYS A 261 4.61 -4.32 -6.63
N VAL A 262 5.84 -4.02 -6.18
CA VAL A 262 6.94 -5.00 -6.08
C VAL A 262 6.60 -6.21 -5.21
N PHE A 263 5.63 -6.10 -4.31
CA PHE A 263 5.15 -7.20 -3.47
C PHE A 263 4.02 -8.05 -4.10
N MET A 264 3.58 -7.76 -5.33
CA MET A 264 2.45 -8.46 -5.96
C MET A 264 2.62 -9.99 -5.92
N ASP A 265 3.71 -10.50 -6.47
CA ASP A 265 3.95 -11.95 -6.56
C ASP A 265 4.15 -12.58 -5.18
N PHE A 266 4.82 -11.85 -4.28
CA PHE A 266 5.00 -12.25 -2.89
C PHE A 266 3.65 -12.47 -2.20
N PHE A 267 2.73 -11.52 -2.29
CA PHE A 267 1.42 -11.62 -1.64
C PHE A 267 0.54 -12.69 -2.30
N LEU A 268 0.60 -12.83 -3.62
CA LEU A 268 -0.14 -13.87 -4.34
C LEU A 268 0.32 -15.27 -3.93
N ALA A 269 1.63 -15.51 -3.93
CA ALA A 269 2.19 -16.78 -3.49
C ALA A 269 1.82 -17.06 -2.02
N PHE A 270 2.04 -16.08 -1.14
CA PHE A 270 1.75 -16.22 0.29
C PHE A 270 0.27 -16.54 0.55
N ALA A 271 -0.64 -15.82 -0.11
CA ALA A 271 -2.07 -16.06 0.03
C ALA A 271 -2.48 -17.44 -0.47
N ARG A 272 -1.89 -17.93 -1.58
CA ARG A 272 -2.14 -19.30 -2.07
C ARG A 272 -1.68 -20.35 -1.07
N ASP A 273 -0.49 -20.17 -0.50
CA ASP A 273 0.06 -21.11 0.49
C ASP A 273 -0.70 -21.10 1.81
N VAL A 274 -1.11 -19.92 2.30
CA VAL A 274 -2.00 -19.80 3.48
C VAL A 274 -3.35 -20.45 3.19
N GLN A 275 -3.93 -20.22 2.01
CA GLN A 275 -5.20 -20.84 1.64
C GLN A 275 -5.08 -22.37 1.57
N LYS A 276 -3.97 -22.89 1.03
CA LYS A 276 -3.68 -24.32 1.03
C LYS A 276 -3.57 -24.87 2.45
N ALA A 277 -2.77 -24.24 3.31
CA ALA A 277 -2.60 -24.65 4.69
C ALA A 277 -3.94 -24.64 5.47
N LEU A 278 -4.79 -23.63 5.26
CA LEU A 278 -6.12 -23.57 5.87
C LEU A 278 -7.03 -24.75 5.49
N ARG A 279 -6.89 -25.30 4.27
CA ARG A 279 -7.66 -26.46 3.81
C ARG A 279 -7.13 -27.78 4.37
N GLU A 280 -5.84 -27.83 4.69
CA GLU A 280 -5.16 -29.04 5.21
C GLU A 280 -5.24 -29.15 6.74
N LEU A 281 -5.51 -28.03 7.44
CA LEU A 281 -5.69 -28.06 8.90
C LEU A 281 -6.94 -28.87 9.29
N PRO A 282 -6.88 -29.70 10.35
CA PRO A 282 -8.04 -30.45 10.83
C PRO A 282 -9.21 -29.51 11.12
N SER A 283 -10.38 -29.79 10.56
CA SER A 283 -11.56 -28.97 10.83
C SER A 283 -11.92 -29.03 12.32
N GLU A 284 -12.34 -27.90 12.90
CA GLU A 284 -12.80 -27.83 14.30
C GLU A 284 -13.95 -28.83 14.58
N ARG A 285 -14.69 -29.26 13.55
CA ARG A 285 -15.75 -30.28 13.67
C ARG A 285 -15.24 -31.68 14.02
N ASN A 286 -13.96 -31.98 13.82
CA ASN A 286 -13.37 -33.29 14.14
C ASN A 286 -12.72 -33.32 15.55
N ARG A 287 -12.90 -32.26 16.35
CA ARG A 287 -12.34 -32.15 17.72
C ARG A 287 -13.40 -32.08 18.82
N ALA A 288 -14.68 -32.27 18.47
CA ALA A 288 -15.80 -32.34 19.42
C ALA A 288 -16.19 -33.80 19.67
#